data_AF-A0A090AGJ5-F1
#
_entry.id   AF-A0A090AGJ5-F1
#
_cell.length_a   1.000
_cell.length_b   1.000
_cell.length_c   1.000
_cell.angle_alpha   90.00
_cell.angle_beta   90.00
_cell.angle_gamma   90.00
#
_symmetry.space_group_name_H-M   'P 1'
#
loop_
_entity.id
_entity.type
_entity.pdbx_description
1 polymer ?
#
loop_
_entity_poly.entity_id
_entity_poly.type
_entity_poly.pdbx_seq_one_letter_code
_entity_poly.pdbx_strand_id
1 'polypeptide(L)'
;MYYINGLTSTIILVGITSTVAMTPVLASGGQGMTWGKYHHDATLGIDRVGCYGLPLAPTKTGGCEAYSGDTNCKAQLPVLCINVDKSPRPNYDPLPSGGVMPKEFYNGWAGGHIATTLPIDGTNLKITTIPIPGPISGVATTGDEICKQSFGSDWRMAEHHDGQYILGMSQTAFYGNSTNSPSPWPTSGLSTGGWTFYAWGNVLDTQRYWVKIDDQPANCWNP
;
A
#
# COMPACT_ATOMS: atom_id res chain seq x y z
N MET A 1 -36.20 73.93 22.90
CA MET A 1 -36.37 72.61 22.24
C MET A 1 -34.97 72.04 22.07
N TYR A 2 -34.61 71.05 22.87
CA TYR A 2 -33.26 70.46 22.92
C TYR A 2 -33.07 69.50 21.74
N TYR A 3 -31.94 69.58 21.03
CA TYR A 3 -31.41 68.46 20.26
C TYR A 3 -29.89 68.37 20.42
N ILE A 4 -29.48 67.24 20.97
CA ILE A 4 -28.12 66.75 21.20
C ILE A 4 -27.77 65.83 20.02
N ASN A 5 -26.69 66.13 19.29
CA ASN A 5 -26.18 65.25 18.23
C ASN A 5 -25.07 64.35 18.82
N GLY A 6 -25.35 63.05 18.87
CA GLY A 6 -24.41 62.02 19.33
C GLY A 6 -23.38 61.64 18.28
N LEU A 7 -22.11 61.62 18.67
CA LEU A 7 -21.00 61.02 17.92
C LEU A 7 -20.89 59.55 18.30
N THR A 8 -21.07 58.64 17.34
CA THR A 8 -20.79 57.21 17.51
C THR A 8 -19.30 56.95 17.22
N SER A 9 -18.56 56.50 18.24
CA SER A 9 -17.18 56.01 18.10
C SER A 9 -17.19 54.57 17.59
N THR A 10 -16.53 54.32 16.45
CA THR A 10 -16.25 52.98 15.95
C THR A 10 -14.90 52.50 16.49
N ILE A 11 -14.91 51.47 17.32
CA ILE A 11 -13.69 50.79 17.79
C ILE A 11 -13.29 49.76 16.73
N ILE A 12 -12.12 49.93 16.12
CA ILE A 12 -11.51 48.94 15.22
C ILE A 12 -10.69 47.96 16.09
N LEU A 13 -11.20 46.74 16.29
CA LEU A 13 -10.40 45.64 16.84
C LEU A 13 -9.46 45.13 15.75
N VAL A 14 -8.15 45.37 15.90
CA VAL A 14 -7.12 44.71 15.11
C VAL A 14 -6.89 43.32 15.71
N GLY A 15 -7.52 42.31 15.11
CA GLY A 15 -7.29 40.91 15.46
C GLY A 15 -5.92 40.45 14.95
N ILE A 16 -4.99 40.16 15.85
CA ILE A 16 -3.70 39.55 15.52
C ILE A 16 -3.96 38.04 15.32
N THR A 17 -4.01 37.58 14.07
CA THR A 17 -4.05 36.16 13.74
C THR A 17 -2.65 35.56 13.85
N SER A 18 -2.31 34.99 15.00
CA SER A 18 -1.12 34.15 15.13
C SER A 18 -1.35 32.83 14.39
N THR A 19 -0.74 32.67 13.22
CA THR A 19 -0.65 31.40 12.51
C THR A 19 0.43 30.54 13.17
N VAL A 20 0.04 29.61 14.04
CA VAL A 20 0.95 28.55 14.52
C VAL A 20 1.18 27.59 13.36
N ALA A 21 2.39 27.55 12.83
CA ALA A 21 2.79 26.52 11.86
C ALA A 21 2.81 25.17 12.59
N MET A 22 1.82 24.32 12.34
CA MET A 22 1.86 22.92 12.77
C MET A 22 2.95 22.23 11.96
N THR A 23 4.01 21.77 12.61
CA THR A 23 4.94 20.82 12.00
C THR A 23 4.18 19.52 11.75
N PRO A 24 4.18 18.96 10.53
CA PRO A 24 3.55 17.67 10.30
C PRO A 24 4.29 16.65 11.16
N VAL A 25 3.60 16.09 12.16
CA VAL A 25 4.08 14.90 12.87
C VAL A 25 4.08 13.78 11.83
N LEU A 26 5.27 13.34 11.42
CA LEU A 26 5.39 12.13 10.63
C LEU A 26 4.78 10.98 11.42
N ALA A 27 3.97 10.15 10.75
CA ALA A 27 3.47 8.93 11.35
C ALA A 27 4.61 8.01 11.79
N SER A 28 4.35 7.20 12.82
CA SER A 28 5.25 6.14 13.26
C SER A 28 6.69 6.56 13.52
N GLY A 29 6.90 7.74 14.10
CA GLY A 29 8.25 8.23 14.38
C GLY A 29 9.09 8.50 13.12
N GLY A 30 8.45 8.66 11.96
CA GLY A 30 9.12 8.86 10.68
C GLY A 30 9.58 7.57 10.01
N GLN A 31 8.94 6.44 10.32
CA GLN A 31 9.17 5.16 9.65
C GLN A 31 7.97 4.74 8.81
N GLY A 32 8.23 4.21 7.62
CA GLY A 32 7.26 3.61 6.73
C GLY A 32 7.59 2.14 6.47
N MET A 33 6.57 1.34 6.20
CA MET A 33 6.70 -0.06 5.83
C MET A 33 7.25 -0.18 4.40
N THR A 34 8.16 -1.12 4.22
CA THR A 34 8.68 -1.46 2.91
C THR A 34 8.68 -2.95 2.67
N TRP A 35 8.57 -3.37 1.42
CA TRP A 35 8.67 -4.77 0.99
C TRP A 35 9.86 -4.97 0.05
N GLY A 36 10.25 -6.22 -0.16
CA GLY A 36 11.23 -6.60 -1.19
C GLY A 36 10.68 -7.70 -2.10
N LYS A 37 11.51 -8.12 -3.07
CA LYS A 37 11.19 -9.27 -3.94
C LYS A 37 11.76 -10.55 -3.35
N TYR A 38 10.93 -11.60 -3.25
CA TYR A 38 11.41 -12.94 -2.86
C TYR A 38 12.01 -13.67 -4.06
N HIS A 39 11.29 -13.68 -5.17
CA HIS A 39 11.60 -14.53 -6.32
C HIS A 39 10.83 -14.07 -7.56
N HIS A 40 11.45 -14.26 -8.73
CA HIS A 40 10.80 -14.19 -10.05
C HIS A 40 10.66 -15.59 -10.63
N ASP A 41 9.44 -16.01 -10.95
CA ASP A 41 9.23 -17.20 -11.77
C ASP A 41 9.17 -16.79 -13.25
N ALA A 42 10.27 -16.99 -13.97
CA ALA A 42 10.38 -16.65 -15.38
C ALA A 42 9.50 -17.53 -16.30
N THR A 43 9.09 -18.71 -15.84
CA THR A 43 8.19 -19.59 -16.61
C THR A 43 6.76 -19.10 -16.53
N LEU A 44 6.35 -18.71 -15.32
CA LEU A 44 5.01 -18.23 -15.05
C LEU A 44 4.88 -16.71 -15.19
N GLY A 45 5.96 -15.95 -15.37
CA GLY A 45 5.94 -14.49 -15.51
C GLY A 45 5.46 -13.74 -14.25
N ILE A 46 5.60 -14.37 -13.07
CA ILE A 46 5.10 -13.81 -11.80
C ILE A 46 6.22 -13.50 -10.83
N ASP A 47 5.96 -12.53 -9.98
CA ASP A 47 6.81 -12.17 -8.86
C ASP A 47 6.11 -12.46 -7.55
N ARG A 48 6.88 -12.98 -6.59
CA ARG A 48 6.50 -12.97 -5.18
C ARG A 48 7.17 -11.78 -4.51
N VAL A 49 6.37 -10.86 -3.98
CA VAL A 49 6.85 -9.69 -3.24
C VAL A 49 6.29 -9.72 -1.82
N GLY A 50 7.04 -9.19 -0.86
CA GLY A 50 6.60 -9.21 0.52
C GLY A 50 7.63 -8.80 1.56
N CYS A 51 7.23 -9.03 2.80
CA CYS A 51 7.88 -8.57 4.01
C CYS A 51 9.35 -8.97 4.14
N TYR A 52 9.67 -10.26 3.90
CA TYR A 52 11.05 -10.77 3.92
C TYR A 52 11.67 -10.90 2.53
N GLY A 53 11.11 -10.23 1.52
CA GLY A 53 11.77 -10.11 0.24
C GLY A 53 13.09 -9.35 0.37
N LEU A 54 14.01 -9.60 -0.54
CA LEU A 54 15.34 -9.02 -0.54
C LEU A 54 15.36 -7.65 -1.28
N PRO A 55 16.32 -6.78 -0.91
CA PRO A 55 17.17 -6.85 0.27
C PRO A 55 16.35 -6.74 1.57
N LEU A 56 16.81 -7.37 2.66
CA LEU A 56 16.08 -7.40 3.93
C LEU A 56 15.86 -5.98 4.49
N ALA A 57 14.77 -5.80 5.24
CA ALA A 57 14.49 -4.55 5.91
C ALA A 57 15.54 -4.26 6.98
N PRO A 58 15.81 -2.99 7.32
CA PRO A 58 16.75 -2.63 8.38
C PRO A 58 16.14 -2.84 9.80
N THR A 59 15.40 -3.92 9.99
CA THR A 59 14.85 -4.36 11.28
C THR A 59 15.74 -5.44 11.89
N LYS A 60 15.58 -5.70 13.19
CA LYS A 60 16.36 -6.76 13.89
C LYS A 60 16.09 -8.16 13.35
N THR A 61 14.91 -8.39 12.76
CA THR A 61 14.45 -9.70 12.27
C THR A 61 14.60 -9.85 10.75
N GLY A 62 14.96 -8.77 10.03
CA GLY A 62 15.12 -8.76 8.57
C GLY A 62 13.81 -8.70 7.78
N GLY A 63 12.65 -8.80 8.44
CA GLY A 63 11.33 -8.61 7.84
C GLY A 63 10.86 -7.16 7.93
N CYS A 64 9.90 -6.79 7.09
CA CYS A 64 9.14 -5.55 7.23
C CYS A 64 8.47 -5.43 8.61
N GLU A 65 8.10 -4.21 8.97
CA GLU A 65 7.41 -3.92 10.23
C GLU A 65 6.07 -3.22 9.96
N ALA A 66 5.01 -4.04 9.89
CA ALA A 66 3.68 -3.60 9.48
C ALA A 66 2.93 -2.80 10.54
N TYR A 67 3.37 -2.79 11.81
CA TYR A 67 2.68 -2.05 12.88
C TYR A 67 3.28 -0.67 13.10
N SER A 68 4.58 -0.49 12.85
CA SER A 68 5.29 0.76 13.14
C SER A 68 6.21 1.26 12.02
N GLY A 69 6.29 0.57 10.89
CA GLY A 69 7.21 0.89 9.81
C GLY A 69 8.62 0.38 10.08
N ASP A 70 9.37 0.12 9.01
CA ASP A 70 10.72 -0.46 9.08
C ASP A 70 11.80 0.46 8.54
N THR A 71 11.44 1.45 7.72
CA THR A 71 12.38 2.26 6.96
C THR A 71 12.15 3.74 7.20
N ASN A 72 13.23 4.49 7.41
CA ASN A 72 13.15 5.94 7.57
C ASN A 72 12.47 6.57 6.34
N CYS A 73 11.43 7.36 6.57
CA CYS A 73 10.65 7.99 5.50
C CYS A 73 11.47 8.92 4.60
N LYS A 74 12.65 9.39 5.01
CA LYS A 74 13.57 10.15 4.15
C LYS A 74 14.35 9.28 3.15
N ALA A 75 14.23 7.96 3.23
CA ALA A 75 14.87 7.08 2.27
C ALA A 75 14.25 7.27 0.88
N GLN A 76 15.10 7.18 -0.15
CA GLN A 76 14.67 7.20 -1.53
C GLN A 76 14.46 5.77 -2.01
N LEU A 77 13.21 5.33 -2.07
CA LEU A 77 12.82 3.99 -2.54
C LEU A 77 11.69 4.09 -3.56
N PRO A 78 11.59 3.17 -4.53
CA PRO A 78 10.44 3.13 -5.42
C PRO A 78 9.14 2.88 -4.67
N VAL A 79 8.04 3.29 -5.29
CA VAL A 79 6.71 2.82 -4.90
C VAL A 79 6.44 1.50 -5.62
N LEU A 80 5.96 0.50 -4.88
CA LEU A 80 5.38 -0.68 -5.50
C LEU A 80 3.98 -0.31 -6.00
N CYS A 81 3.79 -0.38 -7.31
CA CYS A 81 2.53 -0.09 -7.97
C CYS A 81 1.86 -1.38 -8.42
N ILE A 82 0.54 -1.41 -8.37
CA ILE A 82 -0.28 -2.53 -8.81
C ILE A 82 -1.46 -2.04 -9.65
N ASN A 83 -1.78 -2.80 -10.70
CA ASN A 83 -3.05 -2.72 -11.43
C ASN A 83 -3.81 -4.05 -11.23
N VAL A 84 -4.89 -4.00 -10.44
CA VAL A 84 -5.75 -5.16 -10.18
C VAL A 84 -6.78 -5.29 -11.31
N ASP A 85 -6.32 -5.79 -12.45
CA ASP A 85 -7.07 -5.92 -13.70
C ASP A 85 -7.88 -7.22 -13.81
N LYS A 86 -7.95 -8.00 -12.72
CA LYS A 86 -8.60 -9.32 -12.64
C LYS A 86 -7.89 -10.38 -13.49
N SER A 87 -6.59 -10.22 -13.69
CA SER A 87 -5.77 -11.21 -14.38
C SER A 87 -5.92 -12.60 -13.76
N PRO A 88 -6.02 -13.65 -14.60
CA PRO A 88 -6.15 -15.01 -14.13
C PRO A 88 -4.93 -15.41 -13.30
N ARG A 89 -5.18 -16.13 -12.20
CA ARG A 89 -4.13 -16.70 -11.36
C ARG A 89 -3.35 -17.79 -12.11
N PRO A 90 -2.02 -17.73 -12.20
CA PRO A 90 -1.20 -18.85 -12.69
C PRO A 90 -1.22 -20.04 -11.75
N ASN A 91 -0.91 -21.23 -12.28
CA ASN A 91 -0.90 -22.48 -11.54
C ASN A 91 0.34 -22.68 -10.66
N TYR A 92 0.70 -21.69 -9.83
CA TYR A 92 1.74 -21.86 -8.82
C TYR A 92 1.21 -22.64 -7.61
N ASP A 93 2.08 -23.29 -6.84
CA ASP A 93 1.72 -23.83 -5.53
C ASP A 93 2.07 -22.82 -4.43
N PRO A 94 1.12 -22.42 -3.55
CA PRO A 94 1.44 -21.60 -2.40
C PRO A 94 2.53 -22.26 -1.55
N LEU A 95 3.61 -21.53 -1.33
CA LEU A 95 4.75 -22.03 -0.56
C LEU A 95 4.37 -22.17 0.92
N PRO A 96 4.87 -23.19 1.64
CA PRO A 96 4.66 -23.30 3.08
C PRO A 96 5.03 -21.99 3.80
N SER A 97 4.17 -21.56 4.73
CA SER A 97 4.50 -20.50 5.67
C SER A 97 4.86 -21.15 7.01
N GLY A 98 5.88 -20.62 7.70
CA GLY A 98 6.10 -20.91 9.12
C GLY A 98 5.15 -20.14 10.04
N GLY A 99 4.07 -19.57 9.48
CA GLY A 99 3.13 -18.70 10.17
C GLY A 99 1.92 -19.45 10.74
N VAL A 100 1.13 -18.75 11.53
CA VAL A 100 -0.07 -19.30 12.19
C VAL A 100 -1.24 -19.44 11.21
N MET A 101 -1.30 -18.59 10.19
CA MET A 101 -2.34 -18.63 9.17
C MET A 101 -2.04 -19.69 8.10
N PRO A 102 -3.07 -20.18 7.37
CA PRO A 102 -2.87 -21.07 6.23
C PRO A 102 -1.84 -20.53 5.24
N LYS A 103 -1.12 -21.41 4.54
CA LYS A 103 -0.07 -21.01 3.60
C LYS A 103 -0.57 -20.03 2.53
N GLU A 104 -1.83 -20.17 2.13
CA GLU A 104 -2.52 -19.36 1.14
C GLU A 104 -2.69 -17.90 1.58
N PHE A 105 -2.89 -17.65 2.88
CA PHE A 105 -2.96 -16.30 3.45
C PHE A 105 -1.68 -15.51 3.18
N TYR A 106 -0.52 -16.17 3.25
CA TYR A 106 0.78 -15.55 3.02
C TYR A 106 1.23 -15.59 1.56
N ASN A 107 0.48 -16.22 0.66
CA ASN A 107 0.91 -16.52 -0.70
C ASN A 107 -0.26 -16.29 -1.70
N GLY A 108 -1.10 -15.30 -1.41
CA GLY A 108 -2.26 -14.93 -2.21
C GLY A 108 -1.90 -14.47 -3.63
N TRP A 109 -2.89 -14.51 -4.52
CA TRP A 109 -2.82 -13.94 -5.86
C TRP A 109 -3.44 -12.54 -5.85
N ALA A 110 -2.70 -11.54 -6.32
CA ALA A 110 -3.18 -10.15 -6.28
C ALA A 110 -4.17 -9.80 -7.40
N GLY A 111 -4.39 -10.70 -8.37
CA GLY A 111 -5.37 -10.44 -9.44
C GLY A 111 -4.92 -9.39 -10.45
N GLY A 112 -3.60 -9.23 -10.67
CA GLY A 112 -3.09 -8.08 -11.40
C GLY A 112 -1.62 -8.11 -11.76
N HIS A 113 -1.16 -6.95 -12.25
CA HIS A 113 0.22 -6.67 -12.65
C HIS A 113 0.88 -5.71 -11.65
N ILE A 114 2.16 -5.93 -11.36
CA ILE A 114 2.98 -5.03 -10.54
C ILE A 114 4.15 -4.43 -11.32
N ALA A 115 4.52 -3.22 -10.90
CA ALA A 115 5.66 -2.48 -11.40
C ALA A 115 6.22 -1.58 -10.29
N THR A 116 7.44 -1.08 -10.47
CA THR A 116 8.08 -0.16 -9.53
C THR A 116 8.42 1.15 -10.20
N THR A 117 8.18 2.27 -9.52
CA THR A 117 8.50 3.61 -10.04
C THR A 117 10.01 3.91 -9.97
N LEU A 118 10.38 5.14 -10.32
CA LEU A 118 11.65 5.70 -9.84
C LEU A 118 11.60 5.91 -8.31
N PRO A 119 12.76 5.88 -7.62
CA PRO A 119 12.81 6.14 -6.19
C PRO A 119 12.31 7.53 -5.80
N ILE A 120 11.54 7.60 -4.71
CA ILE A 120 11.04 8.83 -4.11
C ILE A 120 11.35 8.86 -2.61
N ASP A 121 11.46 10.06 -2.06
CA ASP A 121 11.44 10.26 -0.61
C ASP A 121 10.03 9.89 -0.08
N GLY A 122 9.99 8.98 0.89
CA GLY A 122 8.75 8.53 1.53
C GLY A 122 7.96 9.66 2.22
N THR A 123 8.60 10.78 2.59
CA THR A 123 7.91 11.97 3.12
C THR A 123 7.00 12.67 2.10
N ASN A 124 7.11 12.32 0.81
CA ASN A 124 6.19 12.77 -0.23
C ASN A 124 4.90 11.93 -0.30
N LEU A 125 4.87 10.75 0.33
CA LEU A 125 3.67 9.91 0.39
C LEU A 125 2.71 10.43 1.46
N LYS A 126 1.50 10.81 1.05
CA LYS A 126 0.49 11.43 1.92
C LYS A 126 -0.91 11.03 1.48
N ILE A 127 -1.89 11.16 2.37
CA ILE A 127 -3.30 11.16 2.01
C ILE A 127 -3.61 12.41 1.18
N THR A 128 -4.30 12.25 0.05
CA THR A 128 -4.73 13.36 -0.82
C THR A 128 -6.22 13.63 -0.73
N THR A 129 -7.02 12.70 -0.19
CA THR A 129 -8.45 12.90 0.09
C THR A 129 -8.76 12.48 1.52
N ILE A 130 -9.35 13.37 2.33
CA ILE A 130 -9.77 13.03 3.70
C ILE A 130 -10.91 12.01 3.62
N PRO A 131 -10.79 10.83 4.27
CA PRO A 131 -11.92 9.91 4.36
C PRO A 131 -13.09 10.59 5.08
N ILE A 132 -14.29 10.50 4.50
CA ILE A 132 -15.55 10.69 5.23
C ILE A 132 -15.52 9.71 6.41
N PRO A 133 -15.95 10.09 7.64
CA PRO A 133 -15.76 9.25 8.83
C PRO A 133 -16.15 7.78 8.60
N GLY A 134 -15.15 6.89 8.70
CA GLY A 134 -15.22 5.46 8.36
C GLY A 134 -13.82 4.84 8.26
N PRO A 135 -13.72 3.52 7.98
CA PRO A 135 -12.44 2.85 7.79
C PRO A 135 -11.64 3.47 6.64
N ILE A 136 -10.35 3.68 6.89
CA ILE A 136 -9.31 4.23 6.00
C ILE A 136 -8.95 3.34 4.79
N SER A 137 -9.69 2.25 4.58
CA SER A 137 -9.49 1.37 3.43
C SER A 137 -9.85 2.10 2.13
N GLY A 138 -8.90 2.16 1.20
CA GLY A 138 -9.12 2.78 -0.11
C GLY A 138 -8.99 4.31 -0.14
N VAL A 139 -8.33 4.91 0.85
CA VAL A 139 -8.01 6.35 0.82
C VAL A 139 -7.01 6.64 -0.31
N ALA A 140 -7.31 7.69 -1.09
CA ALA A 140 -6.42 8.16 -2.14
C ALA A 140 -5.15 8.79 -1.54
N THR A 141 -4.01 8.39 -2.08
CA THR A 141 -2.69 8.83 -1.64
C THR A 141 -1.87 9.42 -2.80
N THR A 142 -0.85 10.22 -2.47
CA THR A 142 0.17 10.64 -3.45
C THR A 142 0.84 9.43 -4.09
N GLY A 143 0.97 8.31 -3.37
CA GLY A 143 1.48 7.05 -3.91
C GLY A 143 0.61 6.51 -5.05
N ASP A 144 -0.71 6.57 -4.89
CA ASP A 144 -1.65 6.18 -5.96
C ASP A 144 -1.51 7.11 -7.17
N GLU A 145 -1.37 8.43 -6.97
CA GLU A 145 -1.15 9.40 -8.04
C GLU A 145 0.16 9.16 -8.79
N ILE A 146 1.25 8.84 -8.08
CA ILE A 146 2.55 8.50 -8.65
C ILE A 146 2.45 7.24 -9.51
N CYS A 147 1.75 6.21 -9.04
CA CYS A 147 1.49 5.01 -9.82
C CYS A 147 0.66 5.30 -11.07
N LYS A 148 -0.37 6.14 -10.96
CA LYS A 148 -1.20 6.56 -12.10
C LYS A 148 -0.41 7.30 -13.16
N GLN A 149 0.44 8.24 -12.74
CA GLN A 149 1.29 9.00 -13.63
C GLN A 149 2.35 8.14 -14.32
N SER A 150 2.86 7.13 -13.62
CA SER A 150 3.91 6.24 -14.15
C SER A 150 3.36 5.20 -15.13
N PHE A 151 2.17 4.66 -14.88
CA PHE A 151 1.71 3.44 -15.55
C PHE A 151 0.27 3.51 -16.10
N GLY A 152 -0.50 4.55 -15.81
CA GLY A 152 -1.88 4.75 -16.28
C GLY A 152 -2.92 4.76 -15.16
N SER A 153 -4.13 5.25 -15.46
CA SER A 153 -5.18 5.57 -14.47
C SER A 153 -5.62 4.42 -13.56
N ASP A 154 -5.43 3.18 -14.01
CA ASP A 154 -5.89 1.96 -13.31
C ASP A 154 -4.88 1.44 -12.29
N TRP A 155 -3.69 2.07 -12.21
CA TRP A 155 -2.65 1.73 -11.27
C TRP A 155 -2.82 2.48 -9.95
N ARG A 156 -2.41 1.84 -8.86
CA ARG A 156 -2.34 2.45 -7.53
C ARG A 156 -1.15 1.93 -6.75
N MET A 157 -0.85 2.53 -5.60
CA MET A 157 0.13 1.99 -4.68
C MET A 157 -0.36 0.63 -4.15
N ALA A 158 0.53 -0.35 -4.12
CA ALA A 158 0.24 -1.67 -3.58
C ALA A 158 0.01 -1.58 -2.07
N GLU A 159 -0.92 -2.39 -1.60
CA GLU A 159 -1.40 -2.46 -0.23
C GLU A 159 -1.06 -3.84 0.36
N HIS A 160 -0.78 -3.86 1.66
CA HIS A 160 -0.32 -5.04 2.41
C HIS A 160 -1.20 -6.29 2.21
N HIS A 161 -2.51 -6.09 2.06
CA HIS A 161 -3.55 -7.12 1.94
C HIS A 161 -4.05 -7.34 0.50
N ASP A 162 -3.29 -6.89 -0.51
CA ASP A 162 -3.66 -7.08 -1.93
C ASP A 162 -3.73 -8.55 -2.37
N GLY A 163 -3.02 -9.46 -1.69
CA GLY A 163 -3.06 -10.88 -2.01
C GLY A 163 -4.40 -11.50 -1.66
N GLN A 164 -5.12 -12.05 -2.64
CA GLN A 164 -6.36 -12.78 -2.42
C GLN A 164 -6.11 -14.29 -2.39
N TYR A 165 -6.86 -15.03 -1.57
CA TYR A 165 -6.66 -16.46 -1.46
C TYR A 165 -7.95 -17.24 -1.19
N ILE A 166 -7.87 -18.54 -1.46
CA ILE A 166 -8.89 -19.55 -1.19
C ILE A 166 -8.18 -20.75 -0.58
N LEU A 167 -8.76 -21.31 0.49
CA LEU A 167 -8.21 -22.49 1.13
C LEU A 167 -8.12 -23.66 0.12
N GLY A 168 -6.94 -24.26 0.00
CA GLY A 168 -6.69 -25.35 -0.94
C GLY A 168 -6.29 -24.91 -2.35
N MET A 169 -6.07 -23.61 -2.61
CA MET A 169 -5.47 -23.18 -3.88
C MET A 169 -4.07 -23.78 -4.06
N SER A 170 -3.78 -24.24 -5.27
CA SER A 170 -2.53 -24.92 -5.60
C SER A 170 -2.26 -24.82 -7.10
N GLN A 171 -1.24 -25.55 -7.58
CA GLN A 171 -0.96 -25.71 -9.00
C GLN A 171 -2.02 -26.56 -9.73
N THR A 172 -2.87 -27.30 -9.02
CA THR A 172 -3.92 -28.14 -9.61
C THR A 172 -5.34 -27.72 -9.22
N ALA A 173 -5.51 -26.70 -8.37
CA ALA A 173 -6.81 -26.24 -7.91
C ALA A 173 -6.87 -24.70 -7.84
N PHE A 174 -8.03 -24.13 -8.19
CA PHE A 174 -8.32 -22.70 -8.11
C PHE A 174 -7.28 -21.84 -8.85
N TYR A 175 -7.08 -22.08 -10.14
CA TYR A 175 -6.19 -21.29 -11.00
C TYR A 175 -6.87 -21.02 -12.35
N GLY A 176 -6.47 -19.93 -13.00
CA GLY A 176 -7.10 -19.43 -14.23
C GLY A 176 -8.51 -18.88 -14.03
N ASN A 177 -9.21 -18.62 -15.12
CA ASN A 177 -10.59 -18.10 -15.11
C ASN A 177 -11.59 -19.19 -15.55
N SER A 178 -12.90 -18.89 -15.46
CA SER A 178 -13.98 -19.80 -15.88
C SER A 178 -13.93 -20.19 -17.37
N THR A 179 -13.09 -19.53 -18.17
CA THR A 179 -12.98 -19.72 -19.61
C THR A 179 -11.77 -20.58 -20.01
N ASN A 180 -10.67 -20.55 -19.25
CA ASN A 180 -9.34 -21.01 -19.72
C ASN A 180 -8.58 -21.94 -18.76
N SER A 181 -9.20 -22.60 -17.76
CA SER A 181 -8.47 -23.42 -16.78
C SER A 181 -9.34 -24.40 -15.96
N PRO A 182 -8.81 -25.55 -15.47
CA PRO A 182 -9.64 -26.65 -14.95
C PRO A 182 -10.30 -26.41 -13.57
N SER A 183 -10.12 -25.27 -12.91
CA SER A 183 -10.93 -24.91 -11.74
C SER A 183 -11.07 -23.38 -11.65
N PRO A 184 -12.28 -22.82 -11.85
CA PRO A 184 -12.46 -21.37 -11.90
C PRO A 184 -11.98 -20.77 -10.59
N TRP A 185 -11.23 -19.66 -10.64
CA TRP A 185 -11.04 -18.76 -9.50
C TRP A 185 -12.42 -18.21 -9.10
N PRO A 186 -13.11 -18.82 -8.10
CA PRO A 186 -14.44 -18.40 -7.73
C PRO A 186 -14.34 -17.11 -6.92
N THR A 187 -15.33 -16.23 -7.09
CA THR A 187 -15.46 -15.05 -6.23
C THR A 187 -16.01 -15.40 -4.85
N SER A 188 -16.76 -16.50 -4.74
CA SER A 188 -17.22 -17.05 -3.48
C SER A 188 -16.09 -17.71 -2.70
N GLY A 189 -15.88 -17.30 -1.45
CA GLY A 189 -14.83 -17.86 -0.58
C GLY A 189 -13.48 -17.17 -0.70
N LEU A 190 -13.37 -16.09 -1.49
CA LEU A 190 -12.19 -15.23 -1.47
C LEU A 190 -12.01 -14.59 -0.10
N SER A 191 -10.79 -14.69 0.41
CA SER A 191 -10.31 -13.97 1.59
C SER A 191 -9.10 -13.12 1.20
N THR A 192 -8.82 -12.07 1.96
CA THR A 192 -7.61 -11.26 1.82
C THR A 192 -6.52 -11.78 2.74
N GLY A 193 -5.34 -11.96 2.16
CA GLY A 193 -4.12 -12.39 2.81
C GLY A 193 -3.31 -11.21 3.33
N GLY A 194 -2.03 -11.44 3.61
CA GLY A 194 -1.12 -10.36 3.96
C GLY A 194 0.33 -10.82 3.95
N TRP A 195 1.23 -9.87 4.23
CA TRP A 195 2.69 -10.06 4.35
C TRP A 195 3.42 -10.38 3.05
N THR A 196 2.84 -11.15 2.13
CA THR A 196 3.37 -11.36 0.77
C THR A 196 2.23 -11.66 -0.20
N PHE A 197 2.43 -11.38 -1.49
CA PHE A 197 1.54 -11.83 -2.55
C PHE A 197 2.31 -12.15 -3.84
N TYR A 198 1.63 -12.87 -4.73
CA TYR A 198 2.04 -13.09 -6.12
C TYR A 198 1.25 -12.18 -7.06
N ALA A 199 1.92 -11.64 -8.06
CA ALA A 199 1.32 -10.87 -9.14
C ALA A 199 2.12 -11.07 -10.43
N TRP A 200 1.53 -10.75 -11.59
CA TRP A 200 2.28 -10.66 -12.83
C TRP A 200 3.30 -9.55 -12.73
N GLY A 201 4.55 -9.79 -13.11
CA GLY A 201 5.57 -8.76 -12.99
C GLY A 201 6.99 -9.26 -13.20
N ASN A 202 7.89 -8.28 -13.30
CA ASN A 202 9.32 -8.47 -13.21
C ASN A 202 9.94 -7.23 -12.56
N VAL A 203 9.52 -6.95 -11.32
CA VAL A 203 10.06 -5.85 -10.52
C VAL A 203 11.51 -6.14 -10.16
N LEU A 204 12.26 -5.10 -9.83
CA LEU A 204 13.66 -5.23 -9.45
C LEU A 204 13.81 -6.13 -8.21
N ASP A 205 15.02 -6.58 -7.89
CA ASP A 205 15.33 -7.31 -6.66
C ASP A 205 16.46 -6.65 -5.85
N THR A 206 16.96 -5.51 -6.34
CA THR A 206 18.13 -4.81 -5.77
C THR A 206 17.77 -3.82 -4.67
N GLN A 207 16.48 -3.49 -4.50
CA GLN A 207 16.02 -2.49 -3.54
C GLN A 207 14.65 -2.86 -2.98
N ARG A 208 14.34 -2.28 -1.82
CA ARG A 208 13.00 -2.36 -1.23
C ARG A 208 12.07 -1.33 -1.86
N TYR A 209 10.77 -1.49 -1.63
CA TYR A 209 9.71 -0.65 -2.17
C TYR A 209 8.80 -0.15 -1.06
N TRP A 210 8.34 1.08 -1.18
CA TRP A 210 7.24 1.58 -0.37
C TRP A 210 5.96 0.81 -0.70
N VAL A 211 5.31 0.28 0.33
CA VAL A 211 4.00 -0.39 0.29
C VAL A 211 3.13 0.25 1.36
N LYS A 212 1.84 0.46 1.07
CA LYS A 212 0.92 1.03 2.06
C LYS A 212 0.24 -0.06 2.88
N ILE A 213 -0.22 0.29 4.07
CA ILE A 213 -1.09 -0.57 4.88
C ILE A 213 -2.24 0.27 5.42
N ASP A 214 -3.46 -0.17 5.18
CA ASP A 214 -4.64 0.63 5.49
C ASP A 214 -5.12 0.43 6.94
N ASP A 215 -4.70 -0.62 7.64
CA ASP A 215 -5.22 -0.95 8.98
C ASP A 215 -4.19 -0.85 10.11
N GLN A 216 -2.98 -0.34 9.81
CA GLN A 216 -1.91 -0.15 10.78
C GLN A 216 -1.18 1.20 10.57
N PRO A 217 -0.56 1.76 11.62
CA PRO A 217 0.13 3.05 11.53
C PRO A 217 1.57 2.90 11.00
N ALA A 218 1.80 2.12 9.95
CA ALA A 218 3.13 1.89 9.36
C ALA A 218 3.34 2.58 8.02
N ASN A 219 2.57 3.62 7.72
CA ASN A 219 2.79 4.47 6.55
C ASN A 219 3.65 5.68 6.92
N CYS A 220 4.28 6.32 5.92
CA CYS A 220 4.98 7.60 6.14
C CYS A 220 4.04 8.78 6.42
N TRP A 221 2.73 8.54 6.40
CA TRP A 221 1.67 9.48 6.72
C TRP A 221 0.75 8.88 7.79
N ASN A 222 0.08 9.73 8.56
CA ASN A 222 -0.89 9.26 9.54
C ASN A 222 -2.21 8.96 8.80
N PRO A 223 -2.86 7.83 9.10
CA PRO A 223 -4.21 7.58 8.63
C PRO A 223 -5.24 8.57 9.18
#